data_AF-A0A2D4GS08-F1
#
_entry.id   AF-A0A2D4GS08-F1
#
_cell.length_a   1.000
_cell.length_b   1.000
_cell.length_c   1.000
_cell.angle_alpha   90.00
_cell.angle_beta   90.00
_cell.angle_gamma   90.00
#
_symmetry.space_group_name_H-M   'P 1'
#
loop_
_entity.id
_entity.type
_entity.pdbx_description
1 polymer ?
#
loop_
_entity_poly.entity_id
_entity_poly.type
_entity_poly.pdbx_seq_one_letter_code
_entity_poly.pdbx_strand_id
1 'polypeptide(L)'
;MSRPCLKLITRPFLQTPSLIVQPLRFVMDLKDLVVSLNNFASLSLAESWDNVGLLIEPSPPHIVNTLFLTNDLTEDVMQEALEKKANLILSYHPPIFHPLKRVTWKTWKERLVIRALENRVSIYSPHTTYDAIPNGVNDWLATGLGVCTVVPLKPATASTYPVGGPFRVEFTVPSAESLETVLSQVHAMPEVSLI
;
A
#
# COMPACT_ATOMS: atom_id res chain seq x y z
N MET A 1 -42.93 -68.03 21.81
CA MET A 1 -43.08 -67.67 20.39
C MET A 1 -43.58 -66.22 20.34
N SER A 2 -43.08 -65.20 19.65
CA SER A 2 -41.84 -64.87 18.92
C SER A 2 -41.81 -63.32 18.92
N ARG A 3 -40.66 -62.66 19.14
CA ARG A 3 -40.55 -61.19 19.26
C ARG A 3 -40.74 -60.48 17.91
N PRO A 4 -41.38 -59.30 17.82
CA PRO A 4 -41.19 -58.39 16.70
C PRO A 4 -39.95 -57.51 16.92
N CYS A 5 -39.07 -57.51 15.92
CA CYS A 5 -37.82 -56.78 15.82
C CYS A 5 -38.06 -55.30 15.46
N LEU A 6 -37.64 -54.35 16.30
CA LEU A 6 -37.58 -52.93 15.95
C LEU A 6 -36.42 -52.71 14.97
N LYS A 7 -36.72 -52.36 13.71
CA LYS A 7 -35.72 -51.88 12.76
C LYS A 7 -35.53 -50.37 12.96
N LEU A 8 -34.35 -49.98 13.42
CA LEU A 8 -33.88 -48.59 13.44
C LEU A 8 -33.66 -48.12 11.99
N ILE A 9 -34.39 -47.12 11.55
CA ILE A 9 -34.18 -46.42 10.28
C ILE A 9 -33.20 -45.27 10.56
N THR A 10 -31.93 -45.44 10.21
CA THR A 10 -30.94 -44.37 10.22
C THR A 10 -31.18 -43.46 9.01
N ARG A 11 -31.54 -42.19 9.26
CA ARG A 11 -31.60 -41.17 8.21
C ARG A 11 -30.16 -40.81 7.79
N PRO A 12 -29.83 -40.75 6.50
CA PRO A 12 -28.50 -40.32 6.08
C PRO A 12 -28.32 -38.84 6.41
N PHE A 13 -27.20 -38.54 7.06
CA PHE A 13 -26.73 -37.19 7.35
C PHE A 13 -26.31 -36.58 6.01
N LEU A 14 -27.11 -35.64 5.49
CA LEU A 14 -26.72 -34.86 4.32
C LEU A 14 -25.56 -33.95 4.73
N GLN A 15 -24.34 -34.32 4.36
CA GLN A 15 -23.20 -33.42 4.39
C GLN A 15 -23.43 -32.32 3.36
N THR A 16 -23.76 -31.12 3.83
CA THR A 16 -23.66 -29.91 3.02
C THR A 16 -22.18 -29.69 2.69
N PRO A 17 -21.80 -29.54 1.41
CA PRO A 17 -20.42 -29.21 1.08
C PRO A 17 -20.09 -27.84 1.69
N SER A 18 -19.03 -27.79 2.50
CA SER A 18 -18.47 -26.53 2.97
C SER A 18 -18.08 -25.71 1.74
N LEU A 19 -18.77 -24.59 1.51
CA LEU A 19 -18.33 -23.59 0.56
C LEU A 19 -16.97 -23.10 1.04
N ILE A 20 -15.90 -23.56 0.40
CA ILE A 20 -14.59 -22.95 0.51
C ILE A 20 -14.76 -21.56 -0.10
N VAL A 21 -14.93 -20.56 0.76
CA VAL A 21 -14.85 -19.16 0.37
C VAL A 21 -13.41 -18.95 -0.09
N GLN A 22 -13.17 -19.00 -1.40
CA GLN A 22 -11.91 -18.52 -1.94
C GLN A 22 -11.81 -17.04 -1.57
N PRO A 23 -10.75 -16.60 -0.88
CA PRO A 23 -10.59 -15.18 -0.59
C PRO A 23 -10.56 -14.46 -1.93
N LEU A 24 -11.46 -13.49 -2.10
CA LEU A 24 -11.46 -12.60 -3.26
C LEU A 24 -10.08 -11.95 -3.32
N ARG A 25 -9.21 -12.39 -4.24
CA ARG A 25 -7.97 -11.69 -4.51
C ARG A 25 -8.35 -10.46 -5.31
N PHE A 26 -8.45 -9.31 -4.64
CA PHE A 26 -8.50 -8.02 -5.31
C PHE A 26 -7.16 -7.79 -5.98
N VAL A 27 -7.13 -8.05 -7.27
CA VAL A 27 -6.02 -7.77 -8.17
C VAL A 27 -6.06 -6.27 -8.43
N MET A 28 -5.09 -5.52 -7.88
CA MET A 28 -4.98 -4.08 -8.14
C MET A 28 -4.03 -3.85 -9.31
N ASP A 29 -4.51 -3.22 -10.38
CA ASP A 29 -3.65 -2.78 -11.48
C ASP A 29 -2.78 -1.60 -11.02
N LEU A 30 -1.52 -1.59 -11.45
CA LEU A 30 -0.56 -0.54 -11.13
C LEU A 30 -1.10 0.86 -11.44
N LYS A 31 -1.79 1.01 -12.57
CA LYS A 31 -2.30 2.30 -13.02
C LYS A 31 -3.36 2.82 -12.06
N ASP A 32 -4.25 1.96 -11.60
CA ASP A 32 -5.31 2.32 -10.65
C ASP A 32 -4.71 2.66 -9.27
N LEU A 33 -3.68 1.92 -8.84
CA LEU A 33 -2.95 2.24 -7.62
C LEU A 33 -2.25 3.61 -7.72
N VAL A 34 -1.55 3.89 -8.81
CA VAL A 34 -0.85 5.18 -9.01
C VAL A 34 -1.85 6.34 -9.06
N VAL A 35 -3.01 6.17 -9.68
CA VAL A 35 -4.10 7.17 -9.62
C VAL A 35 -4.54 7.40 -8.17
N SER A 36 -4.70 6.33 -7.39
CA SER A 36 -5.07 6.44 -5.98
C SER A 36 -4.01 7.16 -5.13
N LEU A 37 -2.71 6.87 -5.36
CA LEU A 37 -1.59 7.56 -4.70
C LEU A 37 -1.54 9.05 -5.07
N ASN A 38 -1.75 9.39 -6.35
CA ASN A 38 -1.79 10.78 -6.81
C ASN A 38 -3.02 11.53 -6.30
N ASN A 39 -4.14 10.84 -6.07
CA ASN A 39 -5.32 11.43 -5.44
C ASN A 39 -5.12 11.66 -3.95
N PHE A 40 -4.36 10.78 -3.28
CA PHE A 40 -3.96 10.97 -1.88
C PHE A 40 -3.02 12.16 -1.70
N ALA A 41 -2.02 12.32 -2.59
CA ALA A 41 -1.17 13.49 -2.62
C ALA A 41 -0.91 13.94 -4.06
N SER A 42 -1.51 15.06 -4.45
CA SER A 42 -1.34 15.59 -5.81
C SER A 42 0.13 15.89 -6.11
N LEU A 43 0.62 15.39 -7.25
CA LEU A 43 1.97 15.69 -7.73
C LEU A 43 2.21 17.19 -7.97
N SER A 44 1.14 17.98 -8.13
CA SER A 44 1.23 19.44 -8.26
C SER A 44 1.77 20.15 -7.02
N LEU A 45 1.79 19.47 -5.87
CA LEU A 45 2.27 20.02 -4.60
C LEU A 45 3.77 19.85 -4.41
N ALA A 46 4.40 19.04 -5.25
CA ALA A 46 5.83 18.84 -5.20
C ALA A 46 6.57 20.16 -5.45
N GLU A 47 7.72 20.32 -4.80
CA GLU A 47 8.62 21.41 -5.12
C GLU A 47 9.17 21.24 -6.55
N SER A 48 9.49 22.36 -7.20
CA SER A 48 9.83 22.38 -8.65
C SER A 48 11.12 21.64 -9.01
N TRP A 49 11.98 21.37 -8.02
CA TRP A 49 13.24 20.65 -8.18
C TRP A 49 13.09 19.14 -7.94
N ASP A 50 11.93 18.70 -7.47
CA ASP A 50 11.73 17.34 -6.98
C ASP A 50 11.42 16.34 -8.11
N ASN A 51 11.63 15.05 -7.85
CA ASN A 51 11.29 13.96 -8.77
C ASN A 51 10.34 12.96 -8.09
N VAL A 52 9.04 13.26 -8.18
CA VAL A 52 7.95 12.53 -7.54
C VAL A 52 7.14 11.69 -8.52
N GLY A 53 6.31 10.79 -8.00
CA GLY A 53 5.42 9.94 -8.78
C GLY A 53 6.01 8.56 -9.08
N LEU A 54 5.54 7.93 -10.16
CA LEU A 54 6.02 6.61 -10.61
C LEU A 54 7.37 6.78 -11.34
N LEU A 55 8.43 6.30 -10.73
CA LEU A 55 9.81 6.44 -11.21
C LEU A 55 10.29 5.25 -12.04
N ILE A 56 9.80 4.05 -11.72
CA ILE A 56 10.11 2.82 -12.45
C ILE A 56 8.83 2.04 -12.67
N GLU A 57 8.57 1.71 -13.94
CA GLU A 57 7.39 0.97 -14.37
C GLU A 57 7.82 -0.25 -15.22
N PRO A 58 7.62 -1.49 -14.72
CA PRO A 58 7.73 -2.69 -15.52
C PRO A 58 6.68 -2.73 -16.65
N SER A 59 6.92 -3.49 -17.71
CA SER A 59 6.00 -3.60 -18.84
C SER A 59 4.60 -4.09 -18.42
N PRO A 60 3.50 -3.56 -18.98
CA PRO A 60 2.16 -4.03 -18.68
C PRO A 60 1.91 -5.45 -19.21
N PRO A 61 0.96 -6.22 -18.63
CA PRO A 61 0.16 -5.86 -17.44
C PRO A 61 1.00 -5.92 -16.14
N HIS A 62 0.69 -5.04 -15.19
CA HIS A 62 1.37 -5.00 -13.90
C HIS A 62 0.39 -5.00 -12.74
N ILE A 63 0.32 -6.12 -12.04
CA ILE A 63 -0.56 -6.29 -10.89
C ILE A 63 0.23 -6.11 -9.59
N VAL A 64 -0.32 -5.33 -8.68
CA VAL A 64 0.25 -5.08 -7.36
C VAL A 64 -0.53 -5.88 -6.31
N ASN A 65 0.09 -6.96 -5.81
CA ASN A 65 -0.43 -7.71 -4.67
C ASN A 65 0.26 -7.31 -3.36
N THR A 66 1.52 -6.88 -3.45
CA THR A 66 2.33 -6.47 -2.29
C THR A 66 2.91 -5.08 -2.53
N LEU A 67 2.54 -4.14 -1.65
CA LEU A 67 3.12 -2.80 -1.55
C LEU A 67 4.14 -2.78 -0.41
N PHE A 68 5.39 -2.43 -0.70
CA PHE A 68 6.46 -2.29 0.29
C PHE A 68 6.75 -0.81 0.53
N LEU A 69 6.79 -0.37 1.79
CA LEU A 69 7.04 1.03 2.15
C LEU A 69 8.47 1.17 2.71
N THR A 70 9.20 2.22 2.32
CA THR A 70 10.50 2.57 2.90
C THR A 70 10.74 4.07 2.89
N ASN A 71 11.60 4.56 3.77
CA ASN A 71 12.11 5.92 3.68
C ASN A 71 13.16 6.03 2.56
N ASP A 72 14.17 5.16 2.61
CA ASP A 72 15.28 5.11 1.66
C ASP A 72 15.37 3.73 1.02
N LEU A 73 15.43 3.69 -0.31
CA LEU A 73 15.63 2.43 -1.03
C LEU A 73 17.12 2.19 -1.29
N THR A 74 17.79 1.59 -0.31
CA THR A 74 19.17 1.09 -0.44
C THR A 74 19.21 -0.29 -1.14
N GLU A 75 20.41 -0.81 -1.45
CA GLU A 75 20.54 -2.15 -2.04
C GLU A 75 20.05 -3.27 -1.10
N ASP A 76 20.23 -3.08 0.22
CA ASP A 76 19.77 -4.02 1.25
C ASP A 76 18.24 -3.97 1.40
N VAL A 77 17.64 -2.77 1.38
CA VAL A 77 16.18 -2.62 1.42
C VAL A 77 15.54 -3.16 0.14
N MET A 78 16.19 -2.99 -1.02
CA MET A 78 15.75 -3.64 -2.26
C MET A 78 15.77 -5.17 -2.10
N GLN A 79 16.81 -5.74 -1.49
CA GLN A 79 16.87 -7.18 -1.22
C GLN A 79 15.71 -7.63 -0.32
N GLU A 80 15.45 -6.91 0.77
CA GLU A 80 14.32 -7.18 1.65
C GLU A 80 12.97 -7.12 0.90
N ALA A 81 12.74 -6.08 0.10
CA ALA A 81 11.51 -5.92 -0.67
C ALA A 81 11.27 -7.09 -1.64
N LEU A 82 12.33 -7.59 -2.28
CA LEU A 82 12.27 -8.75 -3.16
C LEU A 82 11.95 -10.04 -2.39
N GLU A 83 12.55 -10.24 -1.21
CA GLU A 83 12.24 -11.38 -0.33
C GLU A 83 10.78 -11.37 0.13
N LYS A 84 10.22 -10.17 0.37
CA LYS A 84 8.79 -9.96 0.67
C LYS A 84 7.89 -10.03 -0.55
N LYS A 85 8.44 -10.29 -1.75
CA LYS A 85 7.69 -10.37 -3.02
C LYS A 85 6.90 -9.09 -3.32
N ALA A 86 7.51 -7.93 -3.07
CA ALA A 86 6.96 -6.64 -3.42
C ALA A 86 6.70 -6.56 -4.94
N ASN A 87 5.57 -5.96 -5.32
CA ASN A 87 5.27 -5.62 -6.71
C ASN A 87 5.37 -4.11 -6.96
N LEU A 88 5.21 -3.31 -5.90
CA LEU A 88 5.51 -1.89 -5.87
C LEU A 88 6.27 -1.56 -4.58
N ILE A 89 7.33 -0.75 -4.71
CA ILE A 89 8.01 -0.12 -3.60
C ILE A 89 7.63 1.37 -3.60
N LEU A 90 7.08 1.84 -2.49
CA LEU A 90 6.91 3.26 -2.20
C LEU A 90 8.10 3.70 -1.35
N SER A 91 9.03 4.41 -1.97
CA SER A 91 10.21 4.97 -1.32
C SER A 91 9.96 6.44 -1.06
N TYR A 92 10.06 6.90 0.19
CA TYR A 92 9.84 8.32 0.53
C TYR A 92 10.80 9.22 -0.25
N HIS A 93 12.11 8.93 -0.17
CA HIS A 93 13.12 9.62 -0.96
C HIS A 93 13.24 9.02 -2.37
N PRO A 94 13.35 9.85 -3.43
CA PRO A 94 13.47 9.36 -4.80
C PRO A 94 14.83 8.67 -5.03
N PRO A 95 14.90 7.34 -5.30
CA PRO A 95 16.18 6.72 -5.64
C PRO A 95 16.77 7.30 -6.92
N ILE A 96 15.91 7.60 -7.89
CA ILE A 96 16.23 8.40 -9.09
C ILE A 96 15.92 9.86 -8.78
N PHE A 97 16.86 10.59 -8.19
CA PHE A 97 16.69 12.02 -7.92
C PHE A 97 17.18 12.91 -9.08
N HIS A 98 18.19 12.44 -9.79
CA HIS A 98 18.73 13.11 -10.98
C HIS A 98 18.55 12.21 -12.21
N PRO A 99 18.35 12.78 -13.42
CA PRO A 99 18.24 11.99 -14.64
C PRO A 99 19.44 11.07 -14.88
N LEU A 100 19.17 9.79 -15.11
CA LEU A 100 20.18 8.80 -15.46
C LEU A 100 20.45 8.85 -16.97
N LYS A 101 21.70 9.18 -17.36
CA LYS A 101 22.11 9.17 -18.77
C LYS A 101 22.34 7.77 -19.34
N ARG A 102 22.49 6.77 -18.47
CA ARG A 102 22.72 5.36 -18.78
C ARG A 102 22.24 4.50 -17.62
N VAL A 103 21.88 3.25 -17.93
CA VAL A 103 21.51 2.24 -16.94
C VAL A 103 22.39 1.01 -17.17
N THR A 104 23.40 0.86 -16.33
CA THR A 104 24.44 -0.18 -16.38
C THR A 104 24.74 -0.68 -14.96
N TRP A 105 25.44 -1.80 -14.81
CA TRP A 105 25.73 -2.36 -13.46
C TRP A 105 26.76 -1.56 -12.63
N LYS A 106 27.13 -0.34 -13.05
CA LYS A 106 28.25 0.43 -12.51
C LYS A 106 27.94 1.10 -11.17
N THR A 107 26.84 1.83 -11.08
CA THR A 107 26.47 2.58 -9.87
C THR A 107 25.34 1.88 -9.14
N TRP A 108 25.27 2.05 -7.82
CA TRP A 108 24.23 1.43 -7.00
C TRP A 108 22.82 1.87 -7.42
N LYS A 109 22.64 3.13 -7.85
CA LYS A 109 21.35 3.63 -8.36
C LYS A 109 20.94 2.96 -9.67
N GLU A 110 21.89 2.77 -10.59
CA GLU A 110 21.61 2.04 -11.84
C GLU A 110 21.31 0.56 -11.56
N ARG A 111 22.05 -0.08 -10.64
CA ARG A 111 21.77 -1.46 -10.21
C ARG A 111 20.39 -1.60 -9.59
N LEU A 112 19.96 -0.65 -8.78
CA LEU A 112 18.61 -0.60 -8.22
C LEU A 112 17.56 -0.58 -9.35
N VAL A 113 17.74 0.27 -10.36
CA VAL A 113 16.85 0.31 -11.53
C VAL A 113 16.82 -1.04 -12.26
N ILE A 114 17.98 -1.63 -12.53
CA ILE A 114 18.08 -2.92 -13.22
C ILE A 114 17.37 -4.00 -12.41
N ARG A 115 17.66 -4.10 -11.10
CA ARG A 115 17.04 -5.08 -10.21
C ARG A 115 15.52 -4.91 -10.14
N ALA A 116 15.03 -3.67 -10.06
CA ALA A 116 13.60 -3.38 -10.07
C ALA A 116 12.94 -3.91 -11.35
N LEU A 117 13.50 -3.62 -12.52
CA LEU A 117 12.97 -4.05 -13.81
C LEU A 117 13.05 -5.57 -14.02
N GLU A 118 14.20 -6.19 -13.70
CA GLU A 118 14.41 -7.63 -13.83
C GLU A 118 13.45 -8.44 -12.94
N ASN A 119 13.13 -7.92 -11.75
CA ASN A 119 12.21 -8.57 -10.81
C ASN A 119 10.76 -8.08 -10.95
N ARG A 120 10.47 -7.23 -11.94
CA ARG A 120 9.15 -6.62 -12.15
C ARG A 120 8.62 -5.97 -10.86
N VAL A 121 9.36 -5.00 -10.33
CA VAL A 121 8.98 -4.20 -9.18
C VAL A 121 8.89 -2.74 -9.62
N SER A 122 7.71 -2.14 -9.45
CA SER A 122 7.52 -0.71 -9.68
C SER A 122 8.08 0.10 -8.53
N ILE A 123 8.50 1.33 -8.80
CA ILE A 123 8.97 2.25 -7.75
C ILE A 123 8.22 3.56 -7.85
N TYR A 124 7.58 3.96 -6.76
CA TYR A 124 6.90 5.25 -6.62
C TYR A 124 7.55 6.06 -5.51
N SER A 125 7.65 7.39 -5.68
CA SER A 125 8.21 8.29 -4.67
C SER A 125 7.30 9.51 -4.46
N PRO A 126 6.69 9.70 -3.28
CA PRO A 126 5.89 10.88 -3.01
C PRO A 126 6.72 12.11 -2.61
N HIS A 127 7.78 11.91 -1.83
CA HIS A 127 8.68 12.95 -1.32
C HIS A 127 7.95 14.25 -0.90
N THR A 128 8.28 15.40 -1.51
CA THR A 128 7.74 16.70 -1.08
C THR A 128 6.22 16.84 -1.24
N THR A 129 5.57 15.98 -2.05
CA THR A 129 4.09 15.97 -2.07
C THR A 129 3.56 15.62 -0.69
N TYR A 130 4.08 14.59 -0.03
CA TYR A 130 3.66 14.14 1.31
C TYR A 130 4.09 15.08 2.43
N ASP A 131 5.13 15.90 2.21
CA ASP A 131 5.48 17.01 3.10
C ASP A 131 4.43 18.13 3.07
N ALA A 132 3.86 18.38 1.90
CA ALA A 132 2.98 19.52 1.64
C ALA A 132 1.50 19.24 1.89
N ILE A 133 1.12 17.97 2.09
CA ILE A 133 -0.28 17.60 2.30
C ILE A 133 -0.76 17.92 3.72
N PRO A 134 -2.03 18.32 3.90
CA PRO A 134 -2.69 18.26 5.20
C PRO A 134 -2.74 16.82 5.71
N ASN A 135 -2.55 16.65 7.01
CA ASN A 135 -2.36 15.36 7.68
C ASN A 135 -1.18 14.57 7.09
N GLY A 136 -0.17 15.28 6.57
CA GLY A 136 1.03 14.72 5.95
C GLY A 136 2.14 14.43 6.96
N VAL A 137 3.37 14.29 6.44
CA VAL A 137 4.55 13.98 7.26
C VAL A 137 4.78 15.05 8.33
N ASN A 138 4.67 16.33 7.96
CA ASN A 138 4.90 17.43 8.89
C ASN A 138 3.83 17.52 9.99
N ASP A 139 2.57 17.26 9.66
CA ASP A 139 1.49 17.21 10.65
C ASP A 139 1.67 16.02 11.60
N TRP A 140 2.01 14.84 11.06
CA TRP A 140 2.33 13.66 11.86
C TRP A 140 3.49 13.91 12.82
N LEU A 141 4.58 14.53 12.36
CA LEU A 141 5.71 14.90 13.20
C LEU A 141 5.31 15.90 14.30
N ALA A 142 4.45 16.88 13.97
CA ALA A 142 3.97 17.86 14.93
C ALA A 142 3.15 17.24 16.07
N THR A 143 2.46 16.11 15.83
CA THR A 143 1.74 15.39 16.91
C THR A 143 2.67 14.96 18.05
N GLY A 144 3.94 14.67 17.74
CA GLY A 144 4.95 14.32 18.74
C GLY A 144 5.31 15.46 19.69
N LEU A 145 4.95 16.70 19.36
CA LEU A 145 5.14 17.89 20.20
C LEU A 145 3.97 18.14 21.16
N GLY A 146 2.91 17.33 21.07
CA GLY A 146 1.68 17.48 21.87
C GLY A 146 0.63 18.36 21.20
N VAL A 147 -0.37 18.79 21.97
CA VAL A 147 -1.50 19.58 21.45
C VAL A 147 -1.01 20.96 21.02
N CYS A 148 -0.99 21.20 19.72
CA CYS A 148 -0.56 22.45 19.12
C CYS A 148 -1.39 22.80 17.88
N THR A 149 -1.37 24.08 17.51
CA THR A 149 -1.90 24.53 16.22
C THR A 149 -0.78 24.41 15.19
N VAL A 150 -1.00 23.59 14.16
CA VAL A 150 -0.06 23.38 13.06
C VAL A 150 -0.49 24.23 11.88
N VAL A 151 0.45 25.00 11.34
CA VAL A 151 0.24 25.80 10.11
C VAL A 151 1.46 25.63 9.21
N PRO A 152 1.29 25.60 7.87
CA PRO A 152 2.42 25.52 6.96
C PRO A 152 3.36 26.72 7.12
N LEU A 153 4.67 26.47 7.20
CA LEU A 153 5.68 27.54 7.18
C LEU A 153 5.70 28.27 5.83
N LYS A 154 5.52 27.51 4.74
CA LYS A 154 5.38 28.00 3.37
C LYS A 154 4.21 27.25 2.72
N PRO A 155 3.07 27.91 2.48
CA PRO A 155 1.95 27.29 1.78
C PRO A 155 2.32 26.88 0.36
N ALA A 156 1.85 25.72 -0.09
CA ALA A 156 1.98 25.31 -1.48
C ALA A 156 1.23 26.29 -2.40
N THR A 157 1.81 26.58 -3.58
CA THR A 157 1.23 27.51 -4.57
C THR A 157 0.27 26.84 -5.55
N ALA A 158 0.14 25.52 -5.51
CA ALA A 158 -0.74 24.76 -6.39
C ALA A 158 -2.21 25.09 -6.14
N SER A 159 -2.99 25.27 -7.21
CA SER A 159 -4.32 25.88 -7.13
C SER A 159 -5.40 25.02 -6.49
N THR A 160 -5.15 23.74 -6.21
CA THR A 160 -6.18 22.86 -5.63
C THR A 160 -5.54 21.61 -5.07
N TYR A 161 -5.57 21.50 -3.74
CA TYR A 161 -5.47 20.22 -3.06
C TYR A 161 -6.84 19.52 -3.19
N PRO A 162 -6.94 18.24 -3.62
CA PRO A 162 -8.21 17.51 -3.51
C PRO A 162 -8.51 17.35 -2.02
N VAL A 163 -9.36 18.22 -1.49
CA VAL A 163 -9.80 18.14 -0.09
C VAL A 163 -10.71 16.91 0.03
N GLY A 164 -10.23 15.87 0.68
CA GLY A 164 -11.03 14.78 1.25
C GLY A 164 -11.89 14.00 0.25
N GLY A 165 -11.35 12.89 -0.27
CA GLY A 165 -12.17 11.77 -0.75
C GLY A 165 -12.24 10.68 0.33
N PRO A 166 -13.29 9.83 0.36
CA PRO A 166 -13.30 8.66 1.23
C PRO A 166 -12.16 7.71 0.81
N PHE A 167 -11.13 7.60 1.65
CA PHE A 167 -10.08 6.59 1.46
C PHE A 167 -10.59 5.26 2.01
N ARG A 168 -10.70 4.24 1.16
CA ARG A 168 -11.08 2.89 1.55
C ARG A 168 -9.83 2.05 1.75
N VAL A 169 -9.56 1.65 2.99
CA VAL A 169 -8.51 0.68 3.31
C VAL A 169 -9.18 -0.67 3.51
N GLU A 170 -8.89 -1.63 2.64
CA GLU A 170 -9.32 -3.02 2.81
C GLU A 170 -8.14 -3.87 3.22
N PHE A 171 -8.30 -4.60 4.33
CA PHE A 171 -7.33 -5.58 4.79
C PHE A 171 -7.98 -6.97 4.78
N THR A 172 -7.23 -7.95 4.30
CA THR A 172 -7.64 -9.36 4.40
C THR A 172 -6.97 -9.97 5.63
N VAL A 173 -7.77 -10.46 6.56
CA VAL A 173 -7.29 -11.14 7.75
C VAL A 173 -7.42 -12.66 7.59
N PRO A 174 -6.42 -13.44 8.04
CA PRO A 174 -6.41 -14.89 7.87
C PRO A 174 -7.45 -15.60 8.75
N SER A 175 -7.97 -14.95 9.78
CA SER A 175 -8.96 -15.49 10.71
C SER A 175 -9.84 -14.38 11.31
N ALA A 176 -10.99 -14.75 11.88
CA ALA A 176 -11.87 -13.83 12.58
C ALA A 176 -11.23 -13.22 13.85
N GLU A 177 -10.37 -13.96 14.55
CA GLU A 177 -9.64 -13.45 15.72
C GLU A 177 -8.65 -12.33 15.34
N SER A 178 -8.04 -12.47 14.15
CA SER A 178 -7.23 -11.42 13.55
C SER A 178 -8.08 -10.21 13.12
N LEU A 179 -9.35 -10.39 12.75
CA LEU A 179 -10.27 -9.30 12.43
C LEU A 179 -10.52 -8.41 13.64
N GLU A 180 -10.88 -9.02 14.77
CA GLU A 180 -11.16 -8.29 16.02
C GLU A 180 -9.94 -7.49 16.49
N THR A 181 -8.76 -8.07 16.34
CA THR A 181 -7.50 -7.38 16.65
C THR A 181 -7.33 -6.13 15.76
N VAL A 182 -7.52 -6.27 14.45
CA VAL A 182 -7.41 -5.13 13.53
C VAL A 182 -8.50 -4.10 13.78
N LEU A 183 -9.76 -4.52 13.97
CA LEU A 183 -10.86 -3.62 14.30
C LEU A 183 -10.60 -2.86 15.59
N SER A 184 -10.07 -3.51 16.63
CA SER A 184 -9.73 -2.84 17.90
C SER A 184 -8.65 -1.76 17.71
N GLN A 185 -7.66 -2.01 16.85
CA GLN A 185 -6.61 -1.04 16.54
C GLN A 185 -7.14 0.10 15.69
N VAL A 186 -8.00 -0.19 14.70
CA VAL A 186 -8.65 0.82 13.86
C VAL A 186 -9.60 1.69 14.68
N HIS A 187 -10.37 1.11 15.60
CA HIS A 187 -11.23 1.85 16.53
C HIS A 187 -10.45 2.75 17.49
N ALA A 188 -9.21 2.39 17.82
CA ALA A 188 -8.34 3.22 18.64
C ALA A 188 -7.79 4.44 17.87
N MET A 189 -7.97 4.51 16.55
CA MET A 189 -7.59 5.66 15.73
C MET A 189 -8.76 6.66 15.68
N PRO A 190 -8.66 7.82 16.34
CA PRO A 190 -9.75 8.79 16.45
C PRO A 190 -10.18 9.41 15.12
N GLU A 191 -9.37 9.24 14.07
CA GLU A 191 -9.58 9.80 12.73
C GLU A 191 -10.26 8.82 11.76
N VAL A 192 -10.50 7.56 12.18
CA VAL A 192 -11.08 6.53 11.31
C VAL A 192 -12.53 6.28 11.69
N SER A 193 -13.45 6.54 10.75
CA SER A 193 -14.87 6.18 10.89
C SER A 193 -15.15 4.90 10.10
N LEU A 194 -15.66 3.87 10.78
CA LEU A 194 -16.18 2.67 10.12
C LEU A 194 -17.59 2.97 9.60
N ILE A 195 -17.82 2.76 8.31
CA ILE A 195 -19.14 2.81 7.66
C ILE A 195 -19.65 1.38 7.48
#